data_AF-A0A7Y2E6E3-F1
#
_entry.id   AF-A0A7Y2E6E3-F1
#
_cell.length_a   1.000
_cell.length_b   1.000
_cell.length_c   1.000
_cell.angle_alpha   90.00
_cell.angle_beta   90.00
_cell.angle_gamma   90.00
#
_symmetry.space_group_name_H-M   'P 1'
#
loop_
_entity.id
_entity.type
_entity.pdbx_description
1 polymer ?
#
loop_
_entity_poly.entity_id
_entity_poly.type
_entity_poly.pdbx_seq_one_letter_code
_entity_poly.pdbx_strand_id
1 'polypeptide(L)'
;MTIVFLAVFEASTCTAQPRLVGAPCEGCEAVHEYRDVADRPLTPVDTLPGFDAARQKMLLRGRIFMPDGETPASGVILYVHHTNEVGEYATLGDEFGWGRRHGYIRGWIRT
;
A
#
# COMPACT_ATOMS: atom_id res chain seq x y z
N MET A 1 33.56 -18.37 -51.38
CA MET A 1 33.63 -17.84 -50.01
C MET A 1 32.23 -17.42 -49.63
N THR A 2 31.48 -18.31 -48.99
CA THR A 2 30.04 -18.13 -48.72
C THR A 2 29.89 -17.32 -47.43
N ILE A 3 29.37 -16.10 -47.53
CA ILE A 3 29.12 -15.23 -46.37
C ILE A 3 27.76 -15.61 -45.79
N VAL A 4 27.76 -16.18 -44.59
CA VAL A 4 26.55 -16.43 -43.79
C VAL A 4 26.25 -15.16 -43.01
N PHE A 5 25.13 -14.50 -43.33
CA PHE A 5 24.60 -13.40 -42.51
C PHE A 5 23.78 -14.00 -41.36
N LEU A 6 24.34 -13.97 -40.13
CA LEU A 6 23.56 -14.17 -38.92
C LEU A 6 22.75 -12.89 -38.64
N ALA A 7 21.45 -12.94 -38.84
CA ALA A 7 20.54 -11.89 -38.37
C ALA A 7 20.32 -12.06 -36.86
N VAL A 8 20.90 -11.18 -36.05
CA VAL A 8 20.64 -11.09 -34.61
C VAL A 8 19.33 -10.31 -34.44
N PHE A 9 18.28 -11.00 -34.01
CA PHE A 9 16.98 -10.38 -33.73
C PHE A 9 17.01 -9.84 -32.29
N GLU A 10 17.36 -8.56 -32.13
CA GLU A 10 17.27 -7.88 -30.83
C GLU A 10 15.79 -7.57 -30.53
N ALA A 11 15.13 -8.48 -29.79
CA ALA A 11 13.81 -8.23 -29.25
C ALA A 11 13.90 -7.16 -28.16
N SER A 12 13.68 -5.90 -28.52
CA SER A 12 13.48 -4.81 -27.57
C SER A 12 12.19 -5.04 -26.79
N THR A 13 12.27 -5.64 -25.61
CA THR A 13 11.14 -5.70 -24.68
C THR A 13 10.88 -4.30 -24.13
N CYS A 14 9.75 -3.71 -24.52
CA CYS A 14 9.26 -2.45 -23.97
C CYS A 14 8.83 -2.70 -22.51
N THR A 15 9.74 -2.47 -21.56
CA THR A 15 9.37 -2.42 -20.14
C THR A 15 8.87 -1.02 -19.85
N ALA A 16 7.60 -0.90 -19.45
CA ALA A 16 7.05 0.38 -19.02
C ALA A 16 7.84 0.85 -17.79
N GLN A 17 8.54 1.98 -17.90
CA GLN A 17 9.30 2.48 -16.77
C GLN A 17 8.33 2.98 -15.68
N PRO A 18 8.59 2.65 -14.40
CA PRO A 18 7.75 3.12 -13.32
C PRO A 18 7.76 4.64 -13.26
N ARG A 19 6.58 5.23 -13.42
CA ARG A 19 6.38 6.66 -13.19
C ARG A 19 6.30 6.90 -11.68
N LEU A 20 7.12 7.83 -11.17
CA LEU A 20 6.96 8.29 -9.80
C LEU A 20 5.58 8.95 -9.64
N VAL A 21 4.75 8.40 -8.75
CA VAL A 21 3.46 8.95 -8.37
C VAL A 21 3.53 9.30 -6.88
N GLY A 22 3.21 10.55 -6.54
CA GLY A 22 3.25 11.05 -5.16
C GLY A 22 4.58 11.71 -4.76
N ALA A 23 4.62 12.18 -3.52
CA ALA A 23 5.81 12.73 -2.87
C ALA A 23 6.65 11.59 -2.24
N PRO A 24 7.83 11.87 -1.66
CA PRO A 24 8.51 10.90 -0.80
C PRO A 24 7.54 10.35 0.24
N CYS A 25 7.67 9.06 0.53
CA CYS A 25 6.79 8.39 1.47
C CYS A 25 6.93 9.02 2.86
N GLU A 26 5.79 9.37 3.46
CA GLU A 26 5.69 9.98 4.77
C GLU A 26 5.33 8.89 5.78
N GLY A 27 6.25 8.63 6.70
CA GLY A 27 6.12 7.52 7.65
C GLY A 27 6.15 6.13 7.04
N CYS A 28 7.17 5.87 6.21
CA CYS A 28 7.40 4.53 5.65
C CYS A 28 7.58 3.46 6.72
N GLU A 29 8.05 3.85 7.91
CA GLU A 29 8.27 2.96 9.03
C GLU A 29 6.94 2.50 9.66
N ALA A 30 5.83 3.22 9.43
CA ALA A 30 4.52 2.86 9.96
C ALA A 30 4.06 1.47 9.48
N VAL A 31 4.55 0.99 8.34
CA VAL A 31 4.26 -0.37 7.86
C VAL A 31 4.78 -1.46 8.79
N HIS A 32 5.79 -1.16 9.61
CA HIS A 32 6.42 -2.12 10.52
C HIS A 32 5.76 -2.16 11.91
N GLU A 33 4.93 -1.16 12.25
CA GLU A 33 4.31 -1.02 13.57
C GLU A 33 3.11 -1.96 13.79
N TYR A 34 2.67 -2.73 12.78
CA TYR A 34 1.47 -3.59 12.88
C TYR A 34 1.56 -4.60 14.03
N ARG A 35 2.77 -5.10 14.34
CA ARG A 35 3.01 -6.07 15.41
C ARG A 35 2.85 -5.47 16.80
N ASP A 36 3.10 -4.17 16.91
CA ASP A 36 3.00 -3.44 18.18
C ASP A 36 1.56 -2.97 18.44
N VAL A 37 0.74 -2.84 17.39
CA VAL A 37 -0.65 -2.37 17.48
C VAL A 37 -1.66 -3.51 17.60
N ALA A 38 -1.44 -4.65 16.94
CA ALA A 38 -2.40 -5.75 16.97
C ALA A 38 -1.71 -7.12 16.96
N ASP A 39 -2.03 -7.94 17.97
CA ASP A 39 -1.61 -9.35 18.05
C ASP A 39 -2.57 -10.26 17.26
N ARG A 40 -2.78 -9.93 15.98
CA ARG A 40 -3.61 -10.74 15.07
C ARG A 40 -2.95 -10.91 13.71
N PRO A 41 -3.19 -12.05 13.03
CA PRO A 41 -2.75 -12.20 11.64
C PRO A 41 -3.44 -11.16 10.76
N LEU A 42 -2.67 -10.54 9.86
CA LEU A 42 -3.20 -9.61 8.88
C LEU A 42 -3.97 -10.36 7.79
N THR A 43 -5.11 -9.83 7.41
CA THR A 43 -5.99 -10.35 6.34
C THR A 43 -6.03 -9.39 5.15
N PRO A 44 -6.47 -9.83 3.96
CA PRO A 44 -6.63 -8.94 2.80
C PRO A 44 -7.78 -7.94 2.92
N VAL A 45 -8.62 -8.08 3.94
CA VAL A 45 -9.80 -7.26 4.21
C VAL A 45 -9.70 -6.76 5.65
N ASP A 46 -9.94 -5.46 5.86
CA ASP A 46 -10.01 -4.86 7.18
C ASP A 46 -11.10 -3.78 7.23
N THR A 47 -11.53 -3.42 8.44
CA THR A 47 -12.48 -2.33 8.71
C THR A 47 -11.85 -1.41 9.75
N LEU A 48 -11.56 -0.17 9.36
CA LEU A 48 -10.86 0.77 10.22
C LEU A 48 -11.75 1.30 11.35
N PRO A 49 -11.17 1.76 12.47
CA PRO A 49 -11.91 2.37 13.57
C PRO A 49 -12.86 3.47 13.11
N GLY A 50 -14.04 3.53 13.72
CA GLY A 50 -15.07 4.53 13.41
C GLY A 50 -15.95 4.23 12.20
N PHE A 51 -15.66 3.20 11.40
CA PHE A 51 -16.43 2.87 10.19
C PHE A 51 -17.93 2.67 10.43
N ASP A 52 -18.31 1.98 11.51
CA ASP A 52 -19.72 1.70 11.78
C ASP A 52 -20.52 2.92 12.20
N ALA A 53 -19.88 3.86 12.88
CA ALA A 53 -20.46 5.12 13.32
C ALA A 53 -20.39 6.23 12.25
N ALA A 54 -19.57 6.04 11.20
CA ALA A 54 -19.40 7.02 10.13
C ALA A 54 -20.71 7.27 9.39
N ARG A 55 -21.01 8.55 9.13
CA ARG A 55 -22.19 8.95 8.36
C ARG A 55 -22.01 8.61 6.88
N GLN A 56 -20.79 8.78 6.38
CA GLN A 56 -20.41 8.36 5.04
C GLN A 56 -19.39 7.24 5.11
N LYS A 57 -19.77 6.06 4.63
CA LYS A 57 -18.90 4.89 4.57
C LYS A 57 -18.13 4.87 3.25
N MET A 58 -16.86 4.50 3.33
CA MET A 58 -15.96 4.39 2.18
C MET A 58 -15.44 2.96 2.05
N LEU A 59 -15.55 2.39 0.85
CA LEU A 59 -14.95 1.10 0.51
C LEU A 59 -13.82 1.32 -0.50
N LEU A 60 -12.58 1.01 -0.08
CA LEU A 60 -11.44 0.90 -0.99
C LEU A 60 -11.21 -0.57 -1.33
N ARG A 61 -11.14 -0.87 -2.62
CA ARG A 61 -10.77 -2.19 -3.14
C ARG A 61 -9.80 -2.04 -4.29
N GLY A 62 -8.77 -2.88 -4.30
CA GLY A 62 -7.78 -2.90 -5.36
C GLY A 62 -7.11 -4.26 -5.48
N ARG A 63 -6.11 -4.32 -6.36
CA ARG A 63 -5.21 -5.46 -6.54
C ARG A 63 -3.79 -4.92 -6.65
N ILE A 64 -2.87 -5.52 -5.91
CA ILE A 64 -1.45 -5.19 -5.98
C ILE A 64 -0.81 -6.19 -6.95
N PHE A 65 0.02 -5.69 -7.86
CA PHE A 65 0.73 -6.49 -8.86
C PHE A 65 2.24 -6.46 -8.60
N MET A 66 2.93 -7.48 -9.12
CA MET A 66 4.38 -7.52 -9.24
C MET A 66 4.86 -6.43 -10.21
N PRO A 67 6.18 -6.18 -10.31
CA PRO A 67 6.72 -5.17 -11.23
C PRO A 67 6.38 -5.40 -12.72
N ASP A 68 5.94 -6.61 -13.09
CA ASP A 68 5.44 -6.93 -14.43
C ASP A 68 4.09 -6.26 -14.75
N GLY A 69 3.37 -5.75 -13.75
CA GLY A 69 2.05 -5.12 -13.90
C GLY A 69 0.91 -6.11 -14.14
N GLU A 70 1.17 -7.42 -14.13
CA GLU A 70 0.22 -8.47 -14.52
C GLU A 70 0.02 -9.53 -13.42
N THR A 71 1.08 -9.95 -12.75
CA THR A 71 1.03 -11.01 -11.74
C THR A 71 0.57 -10.45 -10.39
N PRO A 72 -0.49 -10.96 -9.74
CA PRO A 72 -0.89 -10.51 -8.42
C PRO A 72 0.22 -10.72 -7.38
N ALA A 73 0.56 -9.68 -6.63
CA ALA A 73 1.56 -9.74 -5.56
C ALA A 73 0.92 -10.24 -4.26
N SER A 74 1.36 -11.42 -3.80
CA SER A 74 0.94 -11.99 -2.51
C SER A 74 1.89 -11.60 -1.39
N GLY A 75 1.37 -11.53 -0.17
CA GLY A 75 2.14 -11.27 1.04
C GLY A 75 2.59 -9.83 1.24
N VAL A 76 2.06 -8.89 0.44
CA VAL A 76 2.37 -7.46 0.56
C VAL A 76 1.60 -6.89 1.73
N ILE A 77 2.29 -6.22 2.65
CA ILE A 77 1.66 -5.45 3.72
C ILE A 77 1.35 -4.06 3.21
N LEU A 78 0.09 -3.64 3.32
CA LEU A 78 -0.35 -2.29 3.00
C LEU A 78 -0.78 -1.59 4.29
N TYR A 79 -0.11 -0.49 4.61
CA TYR A 79 -0.52 0.44 5.67
C TYR A 79 -1.44 1.51 5.09
N VAL A 80 -2.57 1.75 5.76
CA VAL A 80 -3.56 2.75 5.37
C VAL A 80 -3.89 3.63 6.58
N HIS A 81 -3.94 4.94 6.37
CA HIS A 81 -4.42 5.91 7.35
C HIS A 81 -5.17 7.02 6.64
N HIS A 82 -6.14 7.64 7.30
CA HIS A 82 -6.86 8.79 6.73
C HIS A 82 -7.44 9.71 7.82
N THR A 83 -7.91 10.87 7.39
CA THR A 83 -8.57 11.86 8.25
C THR A 83 -10.03 11.50 8.54
N ASN A 84 -10.57 12.02 9.64
CA ASN A 84 -12.00 11.94 9.95
C ASN A 84 -12.86 12.82 8.98
N GLU A 85 -14.17 12.86 9.18
CA GLU A 85 -15.11 13.61 8.31
C GLU A 85 -14.87 15.13 8.26
N VAL A 86 -14.11 15.70 9.21
CA VAL A 86 -13.76 17.14 9.25
C VAL A 86 -12.34 17.42 8.74
N GLY A 87 -11.63 16.40 8.24
CA GLY A 87 -10.30 16.55 7.65
C GLY A 87 -9.15 16.50 8.65
N GLU A 88 -9.35 15.94 9.83
CA GLU A 88 -8.34 15.83 10.88
C GLU A 88 -7.83 14.40 11.05
N TYR A 89 -6.52 14.25 11.25
CA TYR A 89 -5.93 13.00 11.76
C TYR A 89 -6.16 12.93 13.28
N ALA A 90 -7.39 12.61 13.67
CA ALA A 90 -7.81 12.60 15.06
C ALA A 90 -7.02 11.58 15.89
N THR A 91 -6.73 11.93 17.14
CA THR A 91 -6.04 11.10 18.13
C THR A 91 -6.92 10.83 19.34
N LEU A 92 -6.65 9.74 20.04
CA LEU A 92 -7.24 9.32 21.31
C LEU A 92 -6.33 9.68 22.51
N GLY A 93 -5.05 9.97 22.26
CA GLY A 93 -4.09 10.48 23.24
C GLY A 93 -3.11 9.43 23.76
N ASP A 94 -3.30 8.16 23.42
CA ASP A 94 -2.44 7.02 23.77
C ASP A 94 -1.63 6.49 22.58
N GLU A 95 -1.64 7.18 21.45
CA GLU A 95 -0.88 6.76 20.26
C GLU A 95 0.64 6.77 20.48
N PHE A 96 1.28 5.77 19.88
CA PHE A 96 2.72 5.65 19.78
C PHE A 96 3.17 5.65 18.30
N GLY A 97 4.48 5.79 18.09
CA GLY A 97 5.08 5.78 16.76
C GLY A 97 4.42 6.78 15.82
N TRP A 98 4.15 6.34 14.59
CA TRP A 98 3.47 7.15 13.58
C TRP A 98 2.01 7.48 13.90
N GLY A 99 1.38 6.81 14.88
CA GLY A 99 -0.01 7.07 15.27
C GLY A 99 -0.21 8.48 15.80
N ARG A 100 0.83 9.07 16.41
CA ARG A 100 0.83 10.45 16.90
C ARG A 100 0.61 11.48 15.80
N ARG A 101 0.92 11.13 14.55
CA ARG A 101 0.78 12.00 13.38
C ARG A 101 -0.34 11.53 12.45
N HIS A 102 -0.46 10.23 12.26
CA HIS A 102 -1.44 9.61 11.37
C HIS A 102 -2.82 9.37 12.02
N GLY A 103 -2.96 9.65 13.31
CA GLY A 103 -4.20 9.48 14.07
C GLY A 103 -4.56 8.02 14.32
N TYR A 104 -5.72 7.80 14.93
CA TYR A 104 -6.22 6.46 15.28
C TYR A 104 -6.92 5.75 14.11
N ILE A 105 -7.33 6.46 13.06
CA ILE A 105 -8.02 5.88 11.89
C ILE A 105 -6.98 5.33 10.90
N ARG A 106 -6.34 4.24 11.33
CA ARG A 106 -5.26 3.58 10.60
C ARG A 106 -5.30 2.06 10.78
N GLY A 107 -4.70 1.33 9.85
CA GLY A 107 -4.65 -0.12 9.88
C GLY A 107 -3.72 -0.72 8.85
N TRP A 108 -3.62 -2.05 8.87
CA TRP A 108 -2.78 -2.82 7.97
C TRP A 108 -3.56 -4.00 7.41
N ILE A 109 -3.36 -4.26 6.12
CA ILE A 109 -3.82 -5.49 5.47
C ILE A 109 -2.63 -6.24 4.88
N ARG A 110 -2.83 -7.52 4.58
CA ARG A 110 -1.85 -8.34 3.86
C ARG A 110 -2.51 -9.08 2.71
N THR A 111 -1.95 -8.93 1.51
CA THR A 111 -2.45 -9.62 0.30
C THR A 111 -2.07 -11.09 0.26
#